data_AF-W7VP27-F1
#
_entry.id   AF-W7VP27-F1
#
_cell.length_a   1.000
_cell.length_b   1.000
_cell.length_c   1.000
_cell.angle_alpha   90.00
_cell.angle_beta   90.00
_cell.angle_gamma   90.00
#
_symmetry.space_group_name_H-M   'P 1'
#
loop_
_entity.id
_entity.type
_entity.pdbx_description
1 polymer ?
#
loop_
_entity_poly.entity_id
_entity_poly.type
_entity_poly.pdbx_seq_one_letter_code
_entity_poly.pdbx_strand_id
1 'polypeptide(L)' 'MTPDEWTRRCADRLRQQWPHAPEDELRDAAAELWSEPRWRDQTPEVATVMWLRLGVLAK' A
#
# COMPACT_ATOMS: atom_id res chain seq x y z
N MET A 1 9.04 9.46 9.50
CA MET A 1 8.82 8.04 9.15
C MET A 1 9.78 7.69 8.04
N THR A 2 10.47 6.56 8.15
CA THR A 2 11.38 6.10 7.08
C THR A 2 10.58 5.46 5.95
N PRO A 3 11.13 5.39 4.72
CA PRO A 3 10.50 4.67 3.63
C PRO A 3 10.12 3.23 4.00
N ASP A 4 11.02 2.54 4.72
CA ASP A 4 10.80 1.15 5.15
C ASP A 4 9.62 1.01 6.12
N GLU A 5 9.48 1.95 7.06
CA GLU A 5 8.36 1.96 7.99
C GLU A 5 7.03 2.31 7.29
N TRP A 6 7.06 3.20 6.29
CA TRP A 6 5.89 3.52 5.47
C TRP A 6 5.42 2.31 4.67
N THR A 7 6.35 1.65 3.96
CA THR A 7 6.07 0.46 3.14
C THR A 7 5.54 -0.68 4.01
N ARG A 8 6.12 -0.91 5.19
CA ARG A 8 5.65 -1.93 6.13
C ARG A 8 4.21 -1.69 6.57
N ARG A 9 3.85 -0.45 6.92
CA ARG A 9 2.48 -0.10 7.33
C ARG A 9 1.47 -0.27 6.20
N CYS A 10 1.86 0.07 4.97
CA CYS A 10 1.06 -0.21 3.79
C CYS A 10 0.84 -1.72 3.60
N ALA A 11 1.91 -2.52 3.67
CA ALA A 11 1.83 -3.98 3.55
C ALA A 11 0.95 -4.62 4.64
N ASP A 12 1.08 -4.18 5.90
CA ASP A 12 0.23 -4.63 7.01
C ASP A 12 -1.25 -4.30 6.75
N ARG A 13 -1.55 -3.15 6.15
CA ARG A 13 -2.91 -2.77 5.79
C ARG A 13 -3.43 -3.58 4.59
N LEU A 14 -2.60 -3.83 3.58
CA LEU A 14 -2.94 -4.66 2.44
C LEU A 14 -3.22 -6.12 2.86
N ARG A 15 -2.47 -6.65 3.84
CA ARG A 15 -2.70 -8.00 4.42
C ARG A 15 -4.10 -8.15 5.02
N GLN A 16 -4.64 -7.09 5.63
CA GLN A 16 -6.00 -7.13 6.17
C GLN A 16 -7.06 -7.27 5.08
N GLN A 17 -6.78 -6.75 3.87
CA GLN A 17 -7.67 -6.86 2.72
C GLN A 17 -7.48 -8.18 1.97
N TRP A 18 -6.23 -8.64 1.85
CA TRP A 18 -5.86 -9.90 1.21
C TRP A 18 -5.02 -10.77 2.15
N PRO A 19 -5.66 -11.45 3.10
CA PRO A 19 -4.95 -12.28 4.07
C PRO A 19 -4.24 -13.49 3.44
N HIS A 20 -4.66 -13.89 2.24
CA HIS A 20 -4.08 -15.00 1.49
C HIS A 20 -3.01 -14.57 0.47
N ALA A 21 -2.78 -13.26 0.26
CA ALA A 21 -1.74 -12.81 -0.64
C ALA A 21 -0.34 -13.08 -0.06
N PRO A 22 0.65 -13.43 -0.89
CA PRO A 22 2.02 -13.60 -0.44
C PRO A 22 2.57 -12.30 0.13
N GLU A 23 3.36 -12.39 1.20
CA GLU A 23 3.94 -11.22 1.85
C GLU A 23 4.80 -10.39 0.88
N ASP A 24 5.57 -11.06 0.02
CA ASP A 24 6.41 -10.41 -0.99
C ASP A 24 5.58 -9.56 -1.96
N GLU A 25 4.45 -10.06 -2.45
CA GLU A 25 3.56 -9.28 -3.33
C GLU A 25 2.93 -8.07 -2.62
N LEU A 26 2.59 -8.21 -1.33
CA LEU A 26 2.07 -7.09 -0.55
C LEU A 26 3.15 -6.02 -0.32
N ARG A 27 4.40 -6.45 -0.16
CA ARG A 27 5.56 -5.56 0.01
C ARG A 27 5.91 -4.86 -1.29
N ASP A 28 5.87 -5.58 -2.40
CA ASP A 28 6.09 -5.04 -3.74
C ASP A 28 5.03 -4.01 -4.07
N ALA A 29 3.74 -4.31 -3.85
CA ALA A 29 2.66 -3.34 -4.01
C ALA A 29 2.87 -2.09 -3.13
N ALA A 30 3.25 -2.27 -1.86
CA ALA A 30 3.55 -1.15 -0.97
C ALA A 30 4.76 -0.31 -1.45
N ALA A 31 5.78 -0.94 -2.03
CA ALA A 31 6.93 -0.27 -2.61
C ALA A 31 6.57 0.50 -3.89
N GLU A 32 5.69 -0.07 -4.73
CA GLU A 32 5.11 0.63 -5.88
C GLU A 32 4.34 1.87 -5.45
N LEU A 33 3.49 1.77 -4.40
CA LEU A 33 2.81 2.95 -3.86
C LEU A 33 3.81 4.02 -3.40
N TRP A 34 4.91 3.65 -2.74
CA TRP A 34 5.93 4.60 -2.29
C TRP A 34 6.64 5.30 -3.47
N SER A 35 6.79 4.61 -4.60
CA SER A 35 7.40 5.17 -5.80
C SER A 35 6.60 6.36 -6.36
N GLU A 36 5.29 6.40 -6.13
CA GLU A 36 4.42 7.46 -6.60
C GLU A 36 4.38 8.65 -5.62
N PRO A 37 4.79 9.86 -6.04
CA PRO A 37 4.82 11.03 -5.16
C PRO A 37 3.47 11.38 -4.51
N ARG A 38 2.37 11.17 -5.25
CA ARG A 38 1.00 11.46 -4.79
C ARG A 38 0.59 10.67 -3.54
N TRP A 39 1.17 9.48 -3.33
CA TRP A 39 0.89 8.65 -2.16
C TRP A 39 1.80 8.99 -0.98
N ARG A 40 3.01 9.50 -1.25
CA ARG A 40 3.96 9.93 -0.20
C ARG A 40 3.49 11.15 0.57
N ASP A 41 2.67 11.99 -0.04
CA ASP A 41 2.03 13.13 0.62
C ASP A 41 0.92 12.71 1.60
N GLN A 42 0.57 11.43 1.65
CA GLN A 42 -0.49 10.86 2.48
C GLN A 42 0.07 9.90 3.54
N THR A 43 -0.72 9.62 4.58
CA THR A 43 -0.35 8.57 5.54
C THR A 43 -0.45 7.19 4.87
N PRO A 44 0.36 6.20 5.29
CA PRO A 44 0.41 4.88 4.67
C PRO A 44 -0.96 4.20 4.63
N GLU A 45 -1.74 4.36 5.71
CA GLU A 45 -3.07 3.78 5.85
C GLU A 45 -4.06 4.43 4.87
N VAL A 46 -3.99 5.75 4.71
CA VAL A 46 -4.84 6.52 3.78
C VAL A 46 -4.44 6.24 2.33
N ALA A 47 -3.15 6.27 2.02
CA ALA A 47 -2.61 5.94 0.70
C ALA A 47 -3.05 4.53 0.27
N THR A 48 -2.89 3.54 1.16
CA THR A 48 -3.33 2.16 0.91
C THR A 48 -4.83 2.10 0.64
N VAL A 49 -5.67 2.73 1.46
CA VAL A 49 -7.13 2.72 1.26
C VAL A 49 -7.54 3.41 -0.04
N MET A 50 -6.90 4.52 -0.40
CA MET A 50 -7.17 5.22 -1.66
C MET A 50 -6.73 4.39 -2.86
N TRP A 51 -5.55 3.77 -2.81
CA TRP A 51 -5.06 2.87 -3.85
C TRP A 51 -5.99 1.66 -4.03
N LEU A 52 -6.43 1.04 -2.93
CA LEU A 52 -7.44 -0.04 -2.95
C LEU A 52 -8.73 0.39 -3.65
N ARG A 53 -9.22 1.59 -3.35
CA ARG A 53 -10.44 2.15 -3.98
C ARG A 53 -10.25 2.42 -5.46
N LEU A 54 -9.08 2.92 -5.88
CA LEU A 54 -8.76 3.16 -7.29
C LEU A 54 -8.60 1.85 -8.07
N GLY A 55 -7.96 0.84 -7.50
CA GLY A 55 -7.83 -0.49 -8.12
C GLY A 55 -9.18 -1.20 -8.30
N VAL A 56 -10.15 -0.95 -7.40
CA VAL A 56 -11.54 -1.44 -7.53
C VAL A 56 -12.33 -0.68 -8.60
N LEU A 57 -12.06 0.62 -8.78
CA LEU A 57 -12.69 1.47 -9.80
C LEU A 57 -12.10 1.31 -11.20
N ALA A 58 -10.94 0.67 -11.33
CA ALA A 58 -10.28 0.40 -12.62
C ALA A 58 -10.87 -0.81 -13.36
N LYS A 59 -12.06 -1.30 -12.96
CA LYS A 59 -12.73 -2.46 -13.56
C LYS A 59 -13.92 -2.06 -14.42
#